data_AF-F6ZNL7-F1
#
_entry.id   AF-F6ZNL7-F1
#
_cell.length_a   1.000
_cell.length_b   1.000
_cell.length_c   1.000
_cell.angle_alpha   90.00
_cell.angle_beta   90.00
_cell.angle_gamma   90.00
#
_symmetry.space_group_name_H-M   'P 1'
#
loop_
_entity.id
_entity.type
_entity.pdbx_description
1 polymer ?
#
loop_
_entity_poly.entity_id
_entity_poly.type
_entity_poly.pdbx_seq_one_letter_code
_entity_poly.pdbx_strand_id
1 'polypeptide(L)'
;MRASQVKYEDICGEITKLKTKLNDCRLRVKKVVENEDNKYVEPFREKMTDFVDSAYALITNKEKEISDSKISFESMLHYFNCGCGKSKIKQPKDFFDMWIPFSVYFSEVWPVQIRAEVKKQKSEAATKVDELRSVQVVRTRTRKRCLKKRLAGQLPDQ
;
A
#
# COMPACT_ATOMS: atom_id res chain seq x y z
N MET A 1 2.91 0.79 9.59
CA MET A 1 3.66 0.65 8.32
C MET A 1 5.08 0.20 8.62
N ARG A 2 5.67 -0.74 7.87
CA ARG A 2 7.08 -1.15 8.07
C ARG A 2 8.07 -0.02 7.75
N ALA A 3 7.71 0.87 6.83
CA ALA A 3 8.55 1.98 6.40
C ALA A 3 8.89 2.99 7.51
N SER A 4 8.10 3.07 8.60
CA SER A 4 8.43 3.95 9.75
C SER A 4 9.61 3.46 10.58
N GLN A 5 9.99 2.19 10.44
CA GLN A 5 11.12 1.59 11.16
C GLN A 5 12.46 1.78 10.42
N VAL A 6 12.43 2.31 9.19
CA VAL A 6 13.63 2.52 8.38
C VAL A 6 14.45 3.67 8.95
N LYS A 7 15.71 3.36 9.29
CA LYS A 7 16.72 4.34 9.69
C LYS A 7 17.89 4.27 8.71
N TYR A 8 17.97 5.26 7.84
CA TYR A 8 19.01 5.28 6.80
C TYR A 8 20.43 5.26 7.36
N GLU A 9 20.65 5.94 8.50
CA GLU A 9 21.95 5.98 9.18
C GLU A 9 22.40 4.58 9.61
N ASP A 10 21.53 3.81 10.24
CA ASP A 10 21.83 2.44 10.68
C ASP A 10 22.19 1.55 9.47
N ILE A 11 21.41 1.62 8.38
CA ILE A 11 21.65 0.80 7.19
C ILE A 11 22.97 1.20 6.50
N CYS A 12 23.25 2.51 6.36
CA CYS A 12 24.53 2.99 5.84
C CYS A 12 25.71 2.55 6.72
N GLY A 13 25.52 2.55 8.04
CA GLY A 13 26.51 2.06 9.00
C GLY A 13 26.81 0.57 8.81
N GLU A 14 25.78 -0.27 8.68
CA GLU A 14 25.94 -1.70 8.44
C GLU A 14 26.60 -2.02 7.10
N ILE A 15 26.27 -1.28 6.04
CA ILE A 15 26.95 -1.41 4.74
C ILE A 15 28.42 -1.05 4.85
N THR A 16 28.75 0.04 5.56
CA THR A 16 30.14 0.44 5.78
C THR A 16 30.91 -0.65 6.52
N LYS A 17 30.32 -1.22 7.58
CA LYS A 17 30.90 -2.35 8.33
C LYS A 17 31.11 -3.57 7.42
N LEU A 18 30.14 -3.88 6.56
CA LEU A 18 30.22 -5.01 5.63
C LEU A 18 31.36 -4.80 4.61
N LYS A 19 31.50 -3.58 4.08
CA LYS A 19 32.58 -3.20 3.16
C LYS A 19 33.95 -3.33 3.80
N THR A 20 34.12 -2.89 5.04
CA THR A 20 35.38 -3.07 5.79
C THR A 20 35.69 -4.55 5.99
N LYS A 21 34.72 -5.36 6.44
CA LYS A 21 34.90 -6.81 6.59
C LYS A 21 35.27 -7.50 5.28
N LEU A 22 34.68 -7.07 4.16
CA LEU A 22 34.99 -7.60 2.84
C LEU A 22 36.41 -7.21 2.40
N ASN A 23 36.84 -5.97 2.64
CA ASN A 23 38.23 -5.53 2.38
C ASN A 23 39.23 -6.38 3.17
N ASP A 24 38.97 -6.63 4.46
CA ASP A 24 39.82 -7.48 5.29
C ASP A 24 39.84 -8.93 4.78
N CYS A 25 38.69 -9.44 4.34
CA CYS A 25 38.60 -10.75 3.73
C CYS A 25 39.42 -10.84 2.45
N ARG A 26 39.32 -9.85 1.55
CA ARG A 26 40.11 -9.77 0.33
C ARG A 26 41.61 -9.77 0.62
N LEU A 27 42.05 -9.03 1.64
CA LEU A 27 43.46 -9.02 2.05
C LEU A 27 43.93 -10.39 2.56
N ARG A 28 43.08 -11.12 3.31
CA ARG A 28 43.39 -12.49 3.74
C ARG A 28 43.46 -13.46 2.56
N VAL A 29 42.52 -13.37 1.63
CA VAL A 29 42.52 -14.18 0.39
C VAL A 29 43.81 -13.94 -0.38
N LYS A 30 44.19 -12.67 -0.59
CA LYS A 30 45.43 -12.30 -1.27
C LYS A 30 46.66 -12.93 -0.60
N LYS A 31 46.76 -12.88 0.73
CA LYS A 31 47.87 -13.52 1.47
C LYS A 31 47.93 -15.03 1.29
N VAL A 32 46.81 -15.72 1.37
CA VAL A 32 46.77 -17.19 1.15
C VAL A 32 47.23 -17.52 -0.26
N VAL A 33 46.75 -16.75 -1.22
CA VAL A 33 47.05 -16.92 -2.65
C VAL A 33 48.52 -16.61 -2.99
N GLU A 34 49.17 -15.70 -2.25
CA GLU A 34 50.58 -15.33 -2.45
C GLU A 34 51.57 -16.26 -1.73
N ASN A 35 51.17 -16.87 -0.61
CA ASN A 35 52.04 -17.71 0.22
C ASN A 35 52.04 -19.19 -0.16
N GLU A 36 51.00 -19.66 -0.85
CA GLU A 36 50.85 -21.07 -1.21
C GLU A 36 51.49 -21.38 -2.58
N ASP A 37 52.07 -22.58 -2.70
CA ASP A 37 52.59 -23.07 -3.97
C ASP A 37 51.46 -23.17 -5.00
N ASN A 38 51.71 -22.69 -6.23
CA ASN A 38 50.69 -22.55 -7.28
C ASN A 38 49.99 -23.88 -7.65
N LYS A 39 50.57 -25.03 -7.27
CA LYS A 39 49.98 -26.37 -7.44
C LYS A 39 48.83 -26.67 -6.47
N TYR A 40 48.75 -26.01 -5.32
CA TYR A 40 47.75 -26.27 -4.27
C TYR A 40 46.77 -25.11 -4.03
N VAL A 41 46.95 -23.99 -4.74
CA VAL A 41 46.12 -22.79 -4.60
C VAL A 41 44.70 -22.96 -5.15
N GLU A 42 44.52 -23.78 -6.18
CA GLU A 42 43.19 -24.08 -6.69
C GLU A 42 42.55 -25.24 -5.93
N PRO A 43 41.25 -25.17 -5.62
CA PRO A 43 40.23 -24.24 -6.13
C PRO A 43 39.97 -23.01 -5.24
N PHE A 44 40.82 -22.75 -4.24
CA PHE A 44 40.58 -21.69 -3.26
C PHE A 44 40.59 -20.30 -3.91
N ARG A 45 41.58 -20.01 -4.75
CA ARG A 45 41.70 -18.71 -5.44
C ARG A 45 40.48 -18.44 -6.29
N GLU A 46 40.07 -19.38 -7.15
CA GLU A 46 38.88 -19.23 -8.00
C GLU A 46 37.65 -18.91 -7.14
N LYS A 47 37.30 -19.79 -6.21
CA LYS A 47 36.08 -19.64 -5.39
C LYS A 47 36.07 -18.39 -4.54
N MET A 48 37.22 -18.02 -3.96
CA MET A 48 37.30 -16.81 -3.13
C MET A 48 37.31 -15.53 -3.96
N THR A 49 37.87 -15.55 -5.18
CA THR A 49 37.79 -14.41 -6.09
C THR A 49 36.35 -14.17 -6.50
N ASP A 50 35.64 -15.22 -6.94
CA ASP A 50 34.22 -15.14 -7.29
C ASP A 50 33.36 -14.64 -6.12
N PHE A 51 33.61 -15.16 -4.91
CA PHE A 51 32.91 -14.72 -3.71
C PHE A 51 33.16 -13.23 -3.42
N VAL A 52 34.43 -12.79 -3.46
CA VAL A 52 34.80 -11.40 -3.16
C VAL A 52 34.18 -10.45 -4.19
N ASP A 53 34.26 -10.77 -5.48
CA ASP A 53 33.72 -9.94 -6.55
C ASP A 53 32.18 -9.87 -6.49
N SER A 54 31.53 -11.00 -6.26
CA SER A 54 30.07 -11.05 -6.05
C SER A 54 29.64 -10.23 -4.84
N ALA A 55 30.39 -10.31 -3.74
CA ALA A 55 30.11 -9.54 -2.52
C ALA A 55 30.31 -8.03 -2.73
N TYR A 56 31.34 -7.60 -3.49
CA TYR A 56 31.51 -6.20 -3.84
C TYR A 56 30.34 -5.68 -4.70
N ALA A 57 29.97 -6.43 -5.74
CA ALA A 57 28.85 -6.06 -6.59
C ALA A 57 27.54 -5.92 -5.79
N LEU A 58 27.30 -6.85 -4.85
CA LEU A 58 26.15 -6.80 -3.95
C LEU A 58 26.19 -5.56 -3.06
N ILE A 59 27.33 -5.24 -2.43
CA ILE A 59 27.49 -4.05 -1.59
C ILE A 59 27.25 -2.78 -2.40
N THR A 60 27.84 -2.65 -3.59
CA THR A 60 27.64 -1.48 -4.46
C THR A 60 26.18 -1.34 -4.89
N ASN A 61 25.50 -2.44 -5.21
CA ASN A 61 24.08 -2.39 -5.52
C ASN A 61 23.25 -1.93 -4.30
N LYS A 62 23.58 -2.40 -3.08
CA LYS A 62 22.90 -1.97 -1.86
C LYS A 62 23.16 -0.48 -1.53
N GLU A 63 24.37 0.02 -1.76
CA GLU A 63 24.69 1.45 -1.65
C GLU A 63 23.81 2.28 -2.59
N LYS A 64 23.66 1.83 -3.85
CA LYS A 64 22.80 2.48 -4.84
C LYS A 64 21.32 2.45 -4.43
N GLU A 65 20.78 1.29 -4.07
CA GLU A 65 19.38 1.13 -3.66
C GLU A 65 19.00 2.09 -2.51
N ILE A 66 19.90 2.29 -1.54
CA ILE A 66 19.65 3.22 -0.43
C ILE A 66 19.71 4.67 -0.89
N SER A 67 20.63 5.01 -1.78
CA SER A 67 20.70 6.35 -2.37
C SER A 67 19.40 6.67 -3.13
N ASP A 68 18.95 5.75 -3.98
CA ASP A 68 17.73 5.88 -4.77
C ASP A 68 16.48 5.96 -3.86
N SER A 69 16.47 5.18 -2.77
CA SER A 69 15.41 5.25 -1.74
C SER A 69 15.37 6.60 -1.04
N LYS A 70 16.52 7.20 -0.72
CA LYS A 70 16.58 8.54 -0.09
C LYS A 70 16.03 9.60 -1.04
N ILE A 71 16.45 9.59 -2.30
CA ILE A 71 15.96 10.52 -3.33
C ILE A 71 14.44 10.38 -3.51
N SER A 72 13.94 9.14 -3.54
CA SER A 72 12.51 8.87 -3.64
C SER A 72 11.74 9.39 -2.42
N PHE A 73 12.31 9.24 -1.23
CA PHE A 73 11.72 9.77 0.01
C PHE A 73 11.70 11.31 0.01
N GLU A 74 12.78 11.98 -0.38
CA GLU A 74 12.82 13.44 -0.51
C GLU A 74 11.81 13.95 -1.54
N SER A 75 11.68 13.27 -2.68
CA SER A 75 10.68 13.58 -3.71
C SER A 75 9.25 13.44 -3.18
N MET A 76 8.99 12.41 -2.37
CA MET A 76 7.70 12.23 -1.69
C MET A 76 7.41 13.38 -0.72
N LEU A 77 8.40 13.78 0.10
CA LEU A 77 8.24 14.90 1.03
C LEU A 77 7.95 16.22 0.30
N HIS A 78 8.58 16.43 -0.85
CA HIS A 78 8.30 17.58 -1.70
C HIS A 78 6.87 17.54 -2.26
N TYR A 79 6.45 16.39 -2.81
CA TYR A 79 5.10 16.20 -3.36
C TYR A 79 4.00 16.50 -2.34
N PHE A 80 4.15 16.01 -1.09
CA PHE A 80 3.19 16.26 -0.02
C PHE A 80 3.39 17.60 0.69
N ASN A 81 4.36 18.42 0.24
CA ASN A 81 4.77 19.66 0.90
C ASN A 81 5.11 19.49 2.39
N CYS A 82 5.55 18.30 2.77
CA CYS A 82 5.92 17.92 4.13
C CYS A 82 7.38 18.30 4.46
N GLY A 83 8.18 18.68 3.47
CA GLY A 83 9.60 19.06 3.62
C GLY A 83 9.90 20.57 3.64
N CYS A 84 8.88 21.44 3.48
CA CYS A 84 9.06 22.89 3.40
C CYS A 84 8.72 23.60 4.72
N GLY A 85 9.45 24.66 5.09
CA GLY A 85 9.18 25.49 6.27
C GLY A 85 9.78 24.95 7.58
N LYS A 86 9.07 25.09 8.72
CA LYS A 86 9.54 24.63 10.05
C LYS A 86 9.46 23.11 10.26
N SER A 87 8.98 22.37 9.25
CA SER A 87 8.85 20.91 9.30
C SER A 87 10.23 20.27 9.43
N LYS A 88 10.45 19.53 10.52
CA LYS A 88 11.72 18.87 10.85
C LYS A 88 11.79 17.43 10.33
N ILE A 89 11.01 17.07 9.30
CA ILE A 89 10.99 15.70 8.79
C ILE A 89 12.32 15.41 8.09
N LYS A 90 13.17 14.63 8.76
CA LYS A 90 14.50 14.25 8.28
C LYS A 90 14.61 12.75 8.04
N GLN A 91 13.75 11.96 8.69
CA GLN A 91 13.75 10.51 8.56
C GLN A 91 12.36 9.97 8.17
N PRO A 92 12.29 8.78 7.54
CA PRO A 92 11.02 8.12 7.22
C PRO A 92 10.07 8.04 8.41
N LYS A 93 10.60 7.76 9.61
CA LYS A 93 9.83 7.71 10.86
C LYS A 93 9.01 8.99 11.09
N ASP A 94 9.62 10.16 10.93
CA ASP A 94 8.96 11.44 11.21
C ASP A 94 7.72 11.66 10.32
N PHE A 95 7.82 11.25 9.04
CA PHE A 95 6.69 11.29 8.11
C PHE A 95 5.63 10.23 8.47
N PHE A 96 6.04 8.98 8.66
CA PHE A 96 5.09 7.88 8.84
C PHE A 96 4.41 7.91 10.21
N ASP A 97 5.02 8.48 11.24
CA ASP A 97 4.36 8.70 12.53
C ASP A 97 3.13 9.62 12.40
N MET A 98 3.20 10.60 11.49
CA MET A 98 2.06 11.46 11.14
C MET A 98 1.05 10.74 10.22
N TRP A 99 1.56 9.96 9.26
CA TRP A 99 0.73 9.35 8.20
C TRP A 99 -0.01 8.07 8.62
N ILE A 100 0.54 7.31 9.57
CA ILE A 100 -0.07 6.05 10.04
C ILE A 100 -1.46 6.28 10.65
N PRO A 101 -1.67 7.24 11.58
CA PRO A 101 -3.00 7.52 12.12
C PRO A 101 -4.02 7.85 11.03
N PHE A 102 -3.62 8.65 10.04
CA PHE A 102 -4.47 8.97 8.89
C PHE A 102 -4.88 7.71 8.10
N SER A 103 -3.90 6.84 7.82
CA SER A 103 -4.15 5.58 7.09
C SER A 103 -5.05 4.62 7.86
N VAL A 104 -4.84 4.51 9.18
CA VAL A 104 -5.66 3.66 10.07
C VAL A 104 -7.09 4.19 10.12
N TYR A 105 -7.26 5.49 10.36
CA TYR A 105 -8.58 6.12 10.38
C TYR A 105 -9.32 5.88 9.06
N PHE A 106 -8.66 6.04 7.92
CA PHE A 106 -9.27 5.75 6.63
C PHE A 106 -9.68 4.28 6.52
N SER A 107 -8.83 3.34 6.92
CA SER A 107 -9.14 1.91 6.85
C SER A 107 -10.32 1.48 7.74
N GLU A 108 -10.54 2.17 8.86
CA GLU A 108 -11.58 1.85 9.83
C GLU A 108 -12.90 2.57 9.54
N VAL A 109 -12.82 3.87 9.23
CA VAL A 109 -14.00 4.72 9.07
C VAL A 109 -14.58 4.63 7.67
N TRP A 110 -13.75 4.50 6.63
CA TRP A 110 -14.23 4.44 5.25
C TRP A 110 -15.25 3.31 5.01
N PRO A 111 -15.03 2.07 5.46
CA PRO A 111 -16.01 0.99 5.27
C PRO A 111 -17.33 1.25 6.01
N VAL A 112 -17.28 1.92 7.17
CA VAL A 112 -18.48 2.28 7.93
C VAL A 112 -19.31 3.29 7.14
N GLN A 113 -18.65 4.34 6.61
CA GLN A 113 -19.30 5.37 5.80
C GLN A 113 -19.93 4.77 4.53
N ILE A 114 -19.19 3.91 3.82
CA ILE A 114 -19.70 3.22 2.63
C ILE A 114 -20.92 2.35 2.98
N ARG A 115 -20.89 1.59 4.08
CA ARG A 115 -22.05 0.79 4.51
C ARG A 115 -23.26 1.66 4.86
N ALA A 116 -23.04 2.79 5.52
CA ALA A 116 -24.11 3.72 5.87
C ALA A 116 -24.77 4.30 4.62
N GLU A 117 -23.97 4.73 3.64
CA GLU A 117 -24.45 5.28 2.37
C GLU A 117 -25.23 4.23 1.56
N VAL A 118 -24.71 2.99 1.46
CA VAL A 118 -25.42 1.89 0.79
C VAL A 118 -26.75 1.58 1.50
N LYS A 119 -26.79 1.59 2.84
CA LYS A 119 -28.01 1.37 3.61
C LYS A 119 -29.04 2.47 3.34
N LYS A 120 -28.60 3.74 3.30
CA LYS A 120 -29.45 4.88 2.98
C LYS A 120 -30.07 4.74 1.59
N GLN A 121 -29.27 4.46 0.57
CA GLN A 121 -29.77 4.28 -0.80
C GLN A 121 -30.76 3.11 -0.91
N LYS A 122 -30.51 1.98 -0.24
CA LYS A 122 -31.46 0.85 -0.20
C LYS A 122 -32.78 1.24 0.46
N SER A 123 -32.73 1.99 1.55
CA SER A 123 -33.93 2.47 2.25
C SER A 123 -34.74 3.41 1.36
N GLU A 124 -34.09 4.39 0.72
CA GLU A 124 -34.74 5.34 -0.17
C GLU A 124 -35.38 4.65 -1.40
N ALA A 125 -34.69 3.66 -1.97
CA ALA A 125 -35.26 2.85 -3.05
C ALA A 125 -36.47 2.03 -2.59
N ALA A 126 -36.41 1.43 -1.40
CA ALA A 126 -37.54 0.68 -0.83
C ALA A 126 -38.77 1.57 -0.59
N THR A 127 -38.57 2.75 -0.01
CA THR A 127 -39.66 3.73 0.20
C THR A 127 -40.30 4.13 -1.12
N LYS A 128 -39.50 4.47 -2.14
CA LYS A 128 -40.02 4.81 -3.48
C LYS A 128 -40.83 3.67 -4.10
N VAL A 129 -40.38 2.42 -3.95
CA VAL A 129 -41.11 1.25 -4.45
C VAL A 129 -42.44 1.08 -3.72
N ASP A 130 -42.47 1.28 -2.40
CA ASP A 130 -43.71 1.16 -1.62
C ASP A 130 -44.72 2.26 -1.95
N GLU A 131 -44.25 3.50 -2.11
CA GLU A 131 -45.07 4.62 -2.60
C GLU A 131 -45.69 4.30 -3.96
N LEU A 132 -44.89 3.84 -4.94
CA LEU A 132 -45.38 3.46 -6.27
C LEU A 132 -46.40 2.30 -6.20
N ARG A 133 -46.15 1.29 -5.35
CA ARG A 133 -47.09 0.18 -5.12
C ARG A 133 -48.41 0.67 -4.52
N SER A 134 -48.38 1.56 -3.54
CA SER A 134 -49.58 2.12 -2.92
C SER A 134 -50.45 2.87 -3.94
N VAL A 135 -49.82 3.69 -4.80
CA VAL A 135 -50.49 4.40 -5.90
C VAL A 135 -51.09 3.43 -6.91
N GLN A 136 -50.36 2.37 -7.27
CA GLN A 136 -50.85 1.31 -8.18
C GLN A 136 -52.08 0.59 -7.60
N VAL A 137 -52.07 0.26 -6.30
CA VAL A 137 -53.19 -0.39 -5.60
C VAL A 137 -54.42 0.52 -5.57
N VAL A 138 -54.26 1.82 -5.29
CA VAL A 138 -55.37 2.77 -5.31
C VAL A 138 -55.95 2.90 -6.73
N ARG A 139 -55.11 3.08 -7.76
CA ARG A 139 -55.57 3.16 -9.17
C ARG A 139 -56.34 1.91 -9.60
N THR A 140 -55.85 0.72 -9.26
CA THR A 140 -56.51 -0.55 -9.62
C THR A 140 -57.84 -0.74 -8.90
N ARG A 141 -57.93 -0.38 -7.60
CA ARG A 141 -59.19 -0.39 -6.85
C ARG A 141 -60.22 0.57 -7.44
N THR A 142 -59.82 1.81 -7.75
CA THR A 142 -60.69 2.80 -8.38
C THR A 142 -61.19 2.32 -9.73
N ARG A 143 -60.31 1.78 -10.59
CA ARG A 143 -60.69 1.20 -11.88
C ARG A 143 -61.70 0.07 -11.74
N LYS A 144 -61.49 -0.87 -10.80
CA LYS A 144 -62.44 -1.96 -10.50
C LYS A 144 -63.80 -1.43 -10.02
N ARG A 145 -63.84 -0.42 -9.15
CA ARG A 145 -65.08 0.18 -8.65
C ARG A 145 -65.86 0.88 -9.77
N CYS A 146 -65.18 1.60 -10.65
CA CYS A 146 -65.80 2.23 -11.82
C CYS A 146 -66.36 1.19 -12.81
N LEU A 147 -65.64 0.09 -13.05
CA LEU A 147 -66.15 -1.02 -13.88
C LEU A 147 -67.42 -1.63 -13.29
N LYS A 148 -67.43 -1.91 -11.98
CA LYS A 148 -68.61 -2.46 -11.28
C LYS A 148 -69.83 -1.55 -11.38
N LYS A 149 -69.66 -0.23 -11.21
CA LYS A 149 -70.77 0.74 -11.37
C LYS A 149 -71.35 0.74 -12.79
N ARG A 150 -70.51 0.63 -13.81
CA ARG A 150 -70.94 0.58 -15.21
C ARG A 150 -71.73 -0.69 -15.53
N LEU A 151 -71.30 -1.83 -15.01
CA LEU A 151 -71.98 -3.11 -15.19
C LEU A 151 -73.32 -3.17 -14.43
N ALA A 152 -73.38 -2.59 -13.22
CA ALA A 152 -74.61 -2.56 -12.42
C ALA A 152 -75.72 -1.71 -13.07
N GLY A 153 -75.38 -0.63 -13.80
CA GLY A 153 -76.35 0.18 -14.55
C GLY A 153 -76.81 -0.42 -15.88
N GLN A 154 -76.37 -1.64 -16.22
CA GLN A 154 -76.75 -2.36 -17.45
C GLN A 154 -77.61 -3.60 -17.20
N LEU A 155 -77.92 -3.92 -15.94
CA LEU A 155 -78.85 -4.99 -15.59
C LEU A 155 -80.29 -4.41 -15.56
N PRO A 156 -81.23 -4.96 -16.35
CA PRO A 156 -82.63 -4.52 -16.28
C PRO A 156 -83.23 -4.93 -14.94
N ASP A 157 -83.97 -4.00 -14.31
CA ASP A 157 -84.77 -4.26 -13.12
C ASP A 157 -85.76 -5.40 -13.44
N GLN A 158 -85.70 -6.47 -12.65
CA GLN A 158 -86.73 -7.52 -12.64
C GLN A 158 -87.96 -7.02 -11.89
#